data_AF-A0A520KTX7-F1
#
_entry.id   AF-A0A520KTX7-F1
#
_cell.length_a   1.000
_cell.length_b   1.000
_cell.length_c   1.000
_cell.angle_alpha   90.00
_cell.angle_beta   90.00
_cell.angle_gamma   90.00
#
_symmetry.space_group_name_H-M   'P 1'
#
loop_
_entity.id
_entity.type
_entity.pdbx_description
1 polymer ?
#
loop_
_entity_poly.entity_id
_entity_poly.type
_entity_poly.pdbx_seq_one_letter_code
_entity_poly.pdbx_strand_id
1 'polypeptide(L)'
;MRFEVLKEDGVARLGSLKLTDKKEIKTPGLVGEDLLNDLAIKIYDESSYPHINYLKNHSKLNYLQNQDAEIYILLYANRYIGDYRKLSMMLTRTRDSIPPDSALFLRAIASPENVSIFVYHGVDLFDDIYGKIAALRGIYLTTDGEYRLKDLIEFPCNCPVCKDKKPSDLDNENIKRVIEFLYTHNKSVLEVEIKKIRYLIENENITEYVEKQCRSSPWITALYRIMDHDFLSRRIPLFRRSHLYANTSDSFNRIEIKNFNDRVMERYQKPNLDNLLILPCSARKPYSLSPSHRTIIDAILPYRKYLHEVILTSPLGLVPRELELIYPASSYDIPVTGKWTYEEIEWGKHCLKKFLDKNKYKNIIAHVDGAYRDICELVEEELGLNVVYTSGSIENLRKAMLDIDTDKKITNKERKFLIFRSMLSYQFGCKMANEILNDQDDIKIRGKYPYMTAFIGKKQFLKVNMNYKLVDLTIDAVENVKKIRKDIFPGDYAVSIEDFVPLGDVFNIGVIDADKKIRPNDLVLFEGKRAIGFGMAKISGWEMVKSRKGSAIKVKSVKEVN
;
A
#
# COMPACT_ATOMS: atom_id res chain seq x y z
N MET A 1 1.65 -22.88 -21.94
CA MET A 1 1.28 -21.55 -21.44
C MET A 1 1.42 -21.51 -19.92
N ARG A 2 2.03 -20.47 -19.34
CA ARG A 2 2.25 -20.33 -17.89
C ARG A 2 2.22 -18.86 -17.50
N PHE A 3 1.39 -18.50 -16.54
CA PHE A 3 1.38 -17.20 -15.88
C PHE A 3 2.25 -17.24 -14.60
N GLU A 4 2.91 -16.14 -14.28
CA GLU A 4 3.65 -15.97 -13.03
C GLU A 4 3.49 -14.54 -12.53
N VAL A 5 3.14 -14.37 -11.27
CA VAL A 5 3.13 -13.06 -10.60
C VAL A 5 4.56 -12.73 -10.18
N LEU A 6 5.04 -11.57 -10.63
CA LEU A 6 6.39 -11.09 -10.38
C LEU A 6 6.44 -10.10 -9.21
N LYS A 7 5.39 -9.28 -9.07
CA LYS A 7 5.30 -8.22 -8.07
C LYS A 7 3.86 -7.74 -7.87
N GLU A 8 3.53 -7.34 -6.66
CA GLU A 8 2.23 -6.77 -6.30
C GLU A 8 2.40 -5.36 -5.72
N ASP A 9 1.44 -4.49 -6.04
CA ASP A 9 1.20 -3.19 -5.42
C ASP A 9 -0.29 -3.11 -5.07
N GLY A 10 -0.63 -3.64 -3.90
CA GLY A 10 -2.02 -3.91 -3.56
C GLY A 10 -2.58 -5.04 -4.41
N VAL A 11 -3.71 -4.80 -5.06
CA VAL A 11 -4.35 -5.79 -5.95
C VAL A 11 -3.76 -5.72 -7.37
N ALA A 12 -3.21 -4.56 -7.74
CA ALA A 12 -2.53 -4.38 -9.01
C ALA A 12 -1.20 -5.14 -9.01
N ARG A 13 -0.87 -5.80 -10.12
CA ARG A 13 0.30 -6.66 -10.15
C ARG A 13 0.99 -6.71 -11.51
N LEU A 14 2.29 -6.95 -11.43
CA LEU A 14 3.12 -7.30 -12.56
C LEU A 14 3.22 -8.82 -12.62
N GLY A 15 3.10 -9.34 -13.81
CA GLY A 15 3.23 -10.76 -14.09
C GLY A 15 3.69 -11.01 -15.51
N SER A 16 4.03 -12.26 -15.77
CA SER A 16 4.51 -12.75 -17.06
C SER A 16 3.62 -13.89 -17.51
N LEU A 17 2.96 -13.74 -18.66
CA LEU A 17 2.24 -14.81 -19.34
C LEU A 17 3.10 -15.34 -20.48
N LYS A 18 3.75 -16.47 -20.25
CA LYS A 18 4.50 -17.21 -21.28
C LYS A 18 3.55 -18.07 -22.09
N LEU A 19 3.43 -17.81 -23.39
CA LEU A 19 2.54 -18.54 -24.29
C LEU A 19 3.30 -19.68 -24.97
N THR A 20 4.48 -19.36 -25.48
CA THR A 20 5.50 -20.25 -26.02
C THR A 20 6.89 -19.77 -25.56
N ASP A 21 7.96 -20.50 -25.86
CA ASP A 21 9.34 -20.10 -25.48
C ASP A 21 9.77 -18.75 -26.06
N LYS A 22 9.09 -18.27 -27.11
CA LYS A 22 9.41 -17.02 -27.81
C LYS A 22 8.38 -15.90 -27.59
N LYS A 23 7.20 -16.21 -27.03
CA LYS A 23 6.07 -15.25 -26.91
C LYS A 23 5.66 -15.09 -25.45
N GLU A 24 5.85 -13.89 -24.94
CA GLU A 24 5.57 -13.50 -23.55
C GLU A 24 4.76 -12.21 -23.51
N ILE A 25 3.74 -12.14 -22.65
CA ILE A 25 2.97 -10.93 -22.37
C ILE A 25 3.23 -10.50 -20.93
N LYS A 26 3.72 -9.28 -20.77
CA LYS A 26 3.84 -8.62 -19.45
C LYS A 26 2.48 -8.06 -19.04
N THR A 27 2.11 -8.27 -17.77
CA THR A 27 0.84 -7.78 -17.22
C THR A 27 1.04 -6.52 -16.34
N PRO A 28 0.04 -5.61 -16.28
CA PRO A 28 -1.12 -5.56 -17.15
C PRO A 28 -0.73 -5.49 -18.63
N GLY A 29 -1.49 -6.14 -19.52
CA GLY A 29 -1.10 -6.35 -20.92
C GLY A 29 -2.28 -6.49 -21.87
N LEU A 30 -2.05 -6.14 -23.15
CA LEU A 30 -3.01 -6.40 -24.22
C LEU A 30 -2.80 -7.77 -24.83
N VAL A 31 -3.92 -8.44 -25.07
CA VAL A 31 -4.03 -9.69 -25.80
C VAL A 31 -4.57 -9.35 -27.19
N GLY A 32 -3.69 -9.39 -28.20
CA GLY A 32 -4.06 -9.06 -29.59
C GLY A 32 -4.93 -10.14 -30.26
N GLU A 33 -5.56 -9.78 -31.39
CA GLU A 33 -6.46 -10.68 -32.16
C GLU A 33 -5.79 -12.01 -32.51
N ASP A 34 -4.52 -12.02 -32.93
CA ASP A 34 -3.78 -13.26 -33.24
C ASP A 34 -3.73 -14.20 -32.04
N LEU A 35 -3.54 -13.65 -30.84
CA LEU A 35 -3.54 -14.47 -29.63
C LEU A 35 -4.96 -14.88 -29.22
N LEU A 36 -5.97 -14.05 -29.43
CA LEU A 36 -7.37 -14.46 -29.20
C LEU A 36 -7.76 -15.65 -30.11
N ASN A 37 -7.22 -15.67 -31.33
CA ASN A 37 -7.37 -16.74 -32.30
C ASN A 37 -6.54 -17.98 -31.92
N ASP A 38 -5.26 -17.80 -31.52
CA ASP A 38 -4.36 -18.87 -31.05
C ASP A 38 -4.83 -19.51 -29.73
N LEU A 39 -5.40 -18.70 -28.83
CA LEU A 39 -6.03 -19.15 -27.58
C LEU A 39 -7.27 -20.00 -27.84
N ALA A 40 -7.68 -20.15 -29.12
CA ALA A 40 -8.85 -20.87 -29.53
C ALA A 40 -10.02 -20.58 -28.59
N ILE A 41 -10.36 -19.30 -28.40
CA ILE A 41 -11.74 -18.93 -28.03
C ILE A 41 -12.61 -19.16 -29.27
N LYS A 42 -12.70 -20.44 -29.63
CA LYS A 42 -13.90 -21.02 -30.16
C LYS A 42 -14.95 -20.70 -29.11
N ILE A 43 -15.82 -19.71 -29.34
CA ILE A 43 -17.03 -19.52 -28.51
C ILE A 43 -17.86 -20.77 -28.78
N TYR A 44 -17.59 -21.82 -28.00
CA TYR A 44 -18.24 -23.10 -28.11
C TYR A 44 -19.35 -23.14 -27.09
N ASP A 45 -20.47 -23.66 -27.57
CA ASP A 45 -21.67 -23.95 -26.81
C ASP A 45 -21.34 -24.79 -25.56
N GLU A 46 -22.16 -24.65 -24.53
CA GLU A 46 -21.94 -24.89 -23.09
C GLU A 46 -21.48 -26.29 -22.64
N SER A 47 -21.13 -27.21 -23.54
CA SER A 47 -21.14 -28.64 -23.25
C SER A 47 -19.80 -29.38 -23.44
N SER A 48 -18.64 -28.71 -23.60
CA SER A 48 -17.39 -29.45 -23.89
C SER A 48 -16.12 -28.87 -23.24
N TYR A 49 -15.58 -29.63 -22.27
CA TYR A 49 -14.22 -29.63 -21.68
C TYR A 49 -13.91 -28.79 -20.40
N PRO A 50 -13.02 -29.30 -19.51
CA PRO A 50 -12.89 -28.92 -18.09
C PRO A 50 -11.65 -28.05 -17.75
N HIS A 51 -11.13 -27.27 -18.70
CA HIS A 51 -9.88 -26.47 -18.50
C HIS A 51 -10.00 -24.97 -18.81
N ILE A 52 -11.19 -24.48 -19.20
CA ILE A 52 -11.49 -23.05 -19.35
C ILE A 52 -12.78 -22.77 -18.60
N ASN A 53 -12.67 -22.21 -17.40
CA ASN A 53 -13.82 -21.89 -16.57
C ASN A 53 -14.44 -20.56 -16.99
N TYR A 54 -15.58 -20.62 -17.67
CA TYR A 54 -16.42 -19.46 -17.94
C TYR A 54 -17.21 -19.10 -16.68
N LEU A 55 -17.02 -17.87 -16.17
CA LEU A 55 -17.83 -17.32 -15.09
C LEU A 55 -19.19 -16.87 -15.64
N LYS A 56 -20.12 -17.83 -15.86
CA LYS A 56 -21.52 -17.57 -16.22
C LYS A 56 -22.38 -17.47 -14.95
N ASN A 57 -22.96 -16.29 -14.71
CA ASN A 57 -23.97 -15.97 -13.70
C ASN A 57 -23.56 -16.02 -12.21
N HIS A 58 -23.95 -14.94 -11.51
CA HIS A 58 -23.73 -14.69 -10.08
C HIS A 58 -24.33 -15.74 -9.13
N SER A 59 -25.13 -16.69 -9.61
CA SER A 59 -25.79 -17.72 -8.80
C SER A 59 -25.00 -19.04 -8.67
N LYS A 60 -23.86 -19.21 -9.37
CA LYS A 60 -23.04 -20.45 -9.32
C LYS A 60 -21.57 -20.21 -8.92
N LEU A 61 -21.28 -19.19 -8.12
CA LEU A 61 -19.94 -18.96 -7.57
C LEU A 61 -19.44 -20.10 -6.64
N ASN A 62 -20.33 -20.97 -6.17
CA ASN A 62 -19.98 -22.07 -5.25
C ASN A 62 -19.31 -23.29 -5.92
N TYR A 63 -19.13 -23.32 -7.25
CA TYR A 63 -18.61 -24.49 -7.97
C TYR A 63 -17.19 -24.34 -8.57
N LEU A 64 -16.50 -23.21 -8.34
CA LEU A 64 -15.24 -22.89 -9.06
C LEU A 64 -13.95 -23.13 -8.25
N GLN A 65 -14.02 -23.82 -7.12
CA GLN A 65 -12.83 -24.06 -6.29
C GLN A 65 -11.79 -25.03 -6.90
N ASN A 66 -12.10 -25.75 -7.98
CA ASN A 66 -11.21 -26.80 -8.51
C ASN A 66 -11.11 -26.83 -10.05
N GLN A 67 -10.42 -25.86 -10.68
CA GLN A 67 -9.77 -26.10 -11.99
C GLN A 67 -8.45 -25.33 -12.12
N ASP A 68 -7.39 -26.03 -12.50
CA ASP A 68 -6.02 -25.50 -12.63
C ASP A 68 -5.81 -24.64 -13.91
N ALA A 69 -6.53 -23.54 -14.07
CA ALA A 69 -6.35 -22.64 -15.22
C ALA A 69 -5.27 -21.57 -14.98
N GLU A 70 -4.59 -21.18 -16.06
CA GLU A 70 -3.58 -20.10 -16.10
C GLU A 70 -4.21 -18.72 -16.30
N ILE A 71 -5.33 -18.67 -17.01
CA ILE A 71 -6.08 -17.45 -17.34
C ILE A 71 -7.56 -17.71 -17.09
N TYR A 72 -8.20 -16.77 -16.39
CA TYR A 72 -9.63 -16.72 -16.16
C TYR A 72 -10.21 -15.51 -16.90
N ILE A 73 -11.25 -15.73 -17.71
CA ILE A 73 -11.86 -14.67 -18.52
C ILE A 73 -13.18 -14.26 -17.90
N LEU A 74 -13.31 -12.99 -17.55
CA LEU A 74 -14.57 -12.41 -17.08
C LEU A 74 -15.36 -11.86 -18.27
N LEU A 75 -16.32 -12.66 -18.74
CA LEU A 75 -17.18 -12.30 -19.87
C LEU A 75 -18.27 -11.30 -19.44
N TYR A 76 -18.72 -10.49 -20.41
CA TYR A 76 -19.86 -9.57 -20.26
C TYR A 76 -19.71 -8.45 -19.21
N ALA A 77 -18.49 -8.20 -18.71
CA ALA A 77 -18.23 -7.10 -17.78
C ALA A 77 -18.69 -5.74 -18.35
N ASN A 78 -18.57 -5.56 -19.66
CA ASN A 78 -19.01 -4.37 -20.38
C ASN A 78 -20.51 -4.07 -20.26
N ARG A 79 -21.36 -5.07 -19.95
CA ARG A 79 -22.79 -4.86 -19.70
C ARG A 79 -23.07 -4.11 -18.39
N TYR A 80 -22.08 -4.06 -17.48
CA TYR A 80 -22.22 -3.46 -16.16
C TYR A 80 -21.55 -2.09 -16.03
N ILE A 81 -21.10 -1.45 -17.13
CA ILE A 81 -20.53 -0.09 -17.08
C ILE A 81 -21.51 0.91 -16.44
N GLY A 82 -22.82 0.74 -16.66
CA GLY A 82 -23.87 1.56 -16.03
C GLY A 82 -24.26 1.16 -14.60
N ASP A 83 -23.78 0.01 -14.11
CA ASP A 83 -24.04 -0.50 -12.76
C ASP A 83 -22.69 -0.80 -12.06
N TYR A 84 -22.00 0.28 -11.72
CA TYR A 84 -20.66 0.22 -11.12
C TYR A 84 -20.62 -0.58 -9.81
N ARG A 85 -21.74 -0.65 -9.05
CA ARG A 85 -21.84 -1.50 -7.85
C ARG A 85 -21.74 -2.98 -8.20
N LYS A 86 -22.52 -3.44 -9.17
CA LYS A 86 -22.43 -4.83 -9.64
C LYS A 86 -21.07 -5.12 -10.27
N LEU A 87 -20.52 -4.17 -11.04
CA LEU A 87 -19.20 -4.32 -11.67
C LEU A 87 -18.09 -4.48 -10.62
N SER A 88 -18.03 -3.62 -9.61
CA SER A 88 -17.04 -3.73 -8.53
C SER A 88 -17.19 -5.04 -7.76
N MET A 89 -18.41 -5.40 -7.35
CA MET A 89 -18.69 -6.67 -6.69
C MET A 89 -18.27 -7.88 -7.54
N MET A 90 -18.54 -7.85 -8.85
CA MET A 90 -18.17 -8.92 -9.77
C MET A 90 -16.66 -9.07 -9.87
N LEU A 91 -15.91 -7.96 -10.02
CA LEU A 91 -14.45 -7.97 -10.10
C LEU A 91 -13.84 -8.52 -8.80
N THR A 92 -14.24 -7.99 -7.65
CA THR A 92 -13.77 -8.42 -6.33
C THR A 92 -14.07 -9.89 -6.07
N ARG A 93 -15.31 -10.35 -6.25
CA ARG A 93 -15.69 -11.76 -6.03
C ARG A 93 -14.97 -12.70 -6.98
N THR A 94 -14.82 -12.31 -8.24
CA THR A 94 -14.07 -13.10 -9.22
C THR A 94 -12.64 -13.27 -8.74
N ARG A 95 -11.97 -12.16 -8.39
CA ARG A 95 -10.56 -12.18 -7.98
C ARG A 95 -10.31 -13.00 -6.72
N ASP A 96 -11.22 -12.96 -5.74
CA ASP A 96 -11.16 -13.77 -4.51
C ASP A 96 -11.40 -15.27 -4.79
N SER A 97 -12.20 -15.60 -5.80
CA SER A 97 -12.57 -16.99 -6.11
C SER A 97 -11.47 -17.75 -6.85
N ILE A 98 -10.77 -17.10 -7.78
CA ILE A 98 -9.76 -17.75 -8.63
C ILE A 98 -8.39 -17.86 -7.93
N PRO A 99 -7.49 -18.77 -8.36
CA PRO A 99 -6.15 -18.90 -7.79
C PRO A 99 -5.36 -17.58 -7.84
N PRO A 100 -4.60 -17.20 -6.79
CA PRO A 100 -3.81 -15.96 -6.81
C PRO A 100 -2.76 -15.95 -7.91
N ASP A 101 -2.21 -17.11 -8.25
CA ASP A 101 -1.19 -17.29 -9.29
C ASP A 101 -1.75 -17.44 -10.72
N SER A 102 -3.00 -17.02 -10.96
CA SER A 102 -3.68 -17.07 -12.26
C SER A 102 -4.08 -15.69 -12.74
N ALA A 103 -4.00 -15.44 -14.05
CA ALA A 103 -4.33 -14.15 -14.65
C ALA A 103 -5.85 -13.94 -14.78
N LEU A 104 -6.34 -12.73 -14.52
CA LEU A 104 -7.71 -12.31 -14.84
C LEU A 104 -7.71 -11.47 -16.12
N PHE A 105 -8.51 -11.90 -17.09
CA PHE A 105 -8.68 -11.24 -18.38
C PHE A 105 -10.08 -10.61 -18.47
N LEU A 106 -10.11 -9.29 -18.65
CA LEU A 106 -11.32 -8.51 -18.87
C LEU A 106 -11.46 -8.09 -20.33
N ARG A 107 -12.59 -8.42 -20.96
CA ARG A 107 -12.79 -8.23 -22.41
C ARG A 107 -13.64 -7.02 -22.77
N ALA A 108 -13.33 -6.39 -23.91
CA ALA A 108 -14.15 -5.39 -24.60
C ALA A 108 -14.68 -4.24 -23.74
N ILE A 109 -13.88 -3.75 -22.78
CA ILE A 109 -14.25 -2.68 -21.84
C ILE A 109 -13.13 -1.67 -21.58
N ALA A 110 -11.87 -2.05 -21.81
CA ALA A 110 -10.74 -1.20 -21.48
C ALA A 110 -10.60 -0.03 -22.45
N SER A 111 -10.53 1.18 -21.90
CA SER A 111 -10.13 2.41 -22.58
C SER A 111 -8.91 3.00 -21.85
N PRO A 112 -8.17 3.94 -22.46
CA PRO A 112 -7.08 4.61 -21.75
C PRO A 112 -7.55 5.34 -20.49
N GLU A 113 -8.78 5.85 -20.48
CA GLU A 113 -9.38 6.52 -19.32
C GLU A 113 -9.56 5.59 -18.12
N ASN A 114 -9.98 4.34 -18.35
CA ASN A 114 -10.47 3.45 -17.30
C ASN A 114 -9.57 2.25 -16.98
N VAL A 115 -8.58 1.93 -17.81
CA VAL A 115 -7.80 0.69 -17.65
C VAL A 115 -7.10 0.61 -16.29
N SER A 116 -6.68 1.76 -15.75
CA SER A 116 -6.04 1.86 -14.43
C SER A 116 -6.94 1.39 -13.29
N ILE A 117 -8.24 1.72 -13.30
CA ILE A 117 -9.16 1.29 -12.23
C ILE A 117 -9.40 -0.21 -12.28
N PHE A 118 -9.43 -0.82 -13.48
CA PHE A 118 -9.57 -2.28 -13.61
C PHE A 118 -8.32 -3.02 -13.15
N VAL A 119 -7.14 -2.49 -13.47
CA VAL A 119 -5.87 -3.03 -12.92
C VAL A 119 -5.87 -2.93 -11.40
N TYR A 120 -6.36 -1.82 -10.84
CA TYR A 120 -6.50 -1.63 -9.39
C TYR A 120 -7.52 -2.60 -8.75
N HIS A 121 -8.43 -3.18 -9.54
CA HIS A 121 -9.32 -4.28 -9.13
C HIS A 121 -8.72 -5.68 -9.36
N GLY A 122 -7.47 -5.79 -9.79
CA GLY A 122 -6.76 -7.07 -9.97
C GLY A 122 -6.92 -7.73 -11.34
N VAL A 123 -7.23 -6.94 -12.37
CA VAL A 123 -7.24 -7.39 -13.77
C VAL A 123 -5.83 -7.33 -14.37
N ASP A 124 -5.42 -8.40 -15.05
CA ASP A 124 -4.08 -8.58 -15.59
C ASP A 124 -4.01 -8.44 -17.11
N LEU A 125 -5.10 -8.76 -17.81
CA LEU A 125 -5.13 -8.81 -19.26
C LEU A 125 -6.35 -8.07 -19.79
N PHE A 126 -6.19 -7.45 -20.96
CA PHE A 126 -7.21 -6.72 -21.69
C PHE A 126 -7.10 -6.98 -23.19
N ASP A 127 -8.11 -6.59 -23.96
CA ASP A 127 -8.09 -6.56 -25.43
C ASP A 127 -8.27 -5.13 -25.95
N ASP A 128 -8.11 -4.94 -27.26
CA ASP A 128 -8.29 -3.67 -27.97
C ASP A 128 -9.69 -3.54 -28.63
N ILE A 129 -10.63 -4.46 -28.32
CA ILE A 129 -11.95 -4.52 -28.95
C ILE A 129 -12.74 -3.24 -28.67
N TYR A 130 -12.63 -2.69 -27.46
CA TYR A 130 -13.31 -1.43 -27.13
C TYR A 130 -12.83 -0.27 -28.02
N GLY A 131 -11.52 -0.17 -28.27
CA GLY A 131 -10.93 0.83 -29.16
C GLY A 131 -11.41 0.69 -30.61
N LYS A 132 -11.61 -0.56 -31.08
CA LYS A 132 -12.20 -0.86 -32.39
C LYS A 132 -13.66 -0.45 -32.49
N ILE A 133 -14.46 -0.76 -31.45
CA ILE A 133 -15.88 -0.35 -31.37
C ILE A 133 -15.99 1.18 -31.33
N ALA A 134 -15.12 1.85 -30.57
CA ALA A 134 -15.05 3.31 -30.50
C ALA A 134 -14.73 3.92 -31.88
N ALA A 135 -13.73 3.37 -32.59
CA ALA A 135 -13.38 3.83 -33.93
C ALA A 135 -14.55 3.70 -34.94
N LEU A 136 -15.29 2.59 -34.91
CA LEU A 136 -16.50 2.40 -35.74
C LEU A 136 -17.60 3.42 -35.43
N ARG A 137 -17.60 4.00 -34.23
CA ARG A 137 -18.54 5.05 -33.80
C ARG A 137 -18.01 6.47 -34.04
N GLY A 138 -16.83 6.62 -34.66
CA GLY A 138 -16.19 7.92 -34.84
C GLY A 138 -15.66 8.53 -33.54
N ILE A 139 -15.30 7.69 -32.56
CA ILE A 139 -14.83 8.10 -31.24
C ILE A 139 -13.30 7.99 -31.15
N TYR A 140 -12.69 9.09 -30.73
CA TYR A 140 -11.29 9.28 -30.39
C TYR A 140 -11.11 9.18 -28.87
N LEU A 141 -10.35 8.18 -28.42
CA LEU A 141 -10.12 7.91 -26.99
C LEU A 141 -8.89 8.65 -26.49
N THR A 142 -8.97 9.18 -25.27
CA THR A 142 -7.83 9.71 -24.51
C THR A 142 -7.83 9.15 -23.09
N THR A 143 -6.84 9.55 -22.29
CA THR A 143 -6.85 9.29 -20.84
C THR A 143 -7.89 10.12 -20.10
N ASP A 144 -8.42 11.18 -20.69
CA ASP A 144 -9.39 12.06 -20.03
C ASP A 144 -10.84 11.79 -20.48
N GLY A 145 -11.03 10.85 -21.40
CA GLY A 145 -12.36 10.41 -21.86
C GLY A 145 -12.46 10.19 -23.36
N GLU A 146 -13.70 10.31 -23.85
CA GLU A 146 -14.08 10.02 -25.22
C GLU A 146 -14.50 11.29 -25.96
N TYR A 147 -13.97 11.47 -27.17
CA TYR A 147 -14.27 12.63 -28.01
C TYR A 147 -14.81 12.15 -29.35
N ARG A 148 -15.85 12.80 -29.87
CA ARG A 148 -16.29 12.55 -31.24
C ARG A 148 -15.30 13.22 -32.17
N LEU A 149 -14.85 12.51 -33.20
CA LEU A 149 -13.86 13.03 -34.14
C LEU A 149 -14.27 14.39 -34.73
N LYS A 150 -15.55 14.52 -35.12
CA LYS A 150 -16.12 15.74 -35.70
C LYS A 150 -16.13 16.96 -34.76
N ASP A 151 -15.97 16.75 -33.46
CA ASP A 151 -16.00 17.83 -32.46
C ASP A 151 -14.56 18.28 -32.10
N LEU A 152 -13.53 17.62 -32.63
CA LEU A 152 -12.13 17.97 -32.41
C LEU A 152 -11.64 19.04 -33.41
N ILE A 153 -10.90 20.02 -32.90
CA ILE A 153 -10.19 21.04 -33.70
C ILE A 153 -8.70 20.67 -33.87
N GLU A 154 -8.15 19.95 -32.88
CA GLU A 154 -6.77 19.48 -32.85
C GLU A 154 -6.74 18.07 -32.22
N PHE A 155 -5.76 17.24 -32.61
CA PHE A 155 -5.52 15.97 -31.94
C PHE A 155 -4.60 16.17 -30.73
N PRO A 156 -5.06 15.96 -29.48
CA PRO A 156 -4.22 16.09 -28.29
C PRO A 156 -3.33 14.84 -28.10
N CYS A 157 -2.57 14.44 -29.13
CA CYS A 157 -1.73 13.25 -29.11
C CYS A 157 -0.55 13.35 -30.08
N ASN A 158 0.57 12.74 -29.70
CA ASN A 158 1.79 12.64 -30.51
C ASN A 158 2.05 11.20 -31.02
N CYS A 159 1.03 10.34 -31.11
CA CYS A 159 1.20 9.01 -31.70
C CYS A 159 1.50 9.12 -33.21
N PRO A 160 2.04 8.06 -33.85
CA PRO A 160 2.46 8.12 -35.26
C PRO A 160 1.37 8.56 -36.24
N VAL A 161 0.10 8.30 -35.94
CA VAL A 161 -1.01 8.75 -36.79
C VAL A 161 -1.41 10.19 -36.52
N CYS A 162 -1.27 10.71 -35.30
CA CYS A 162 -1.73 12.06 -34.93
C CYS A 162 -0.69 13.17 -35.12
N LYS A 163 0.60 12.88 -34.94
CA LYS A 163 1.69 13.88 -34.80
C LYS A 163 1.69 14.98 -35.87
N ASP A 164 1.39 14.62 -37.12
CA ASP A 164 1.47 15.52 -38.28
C ASP A 164 0.11 15.66 -39.00
N LYS A 165 -1.01 15.42 -38.29
CA LYS A 165 -2.38 15.51 -38.83
C LYS A 165 -3.27 16.40 -37.96
N LYS A 166 -4.33 16.93 -38.58
CA LYS A 166 -5.44 17.63 -37.92
C LYS A 166 -6.76 16.94 -38.23
N PRO A 167 -7.81 17.13 -37.40
CA PRO A 167 -9.13 16.55 -37.65
C PRO A 167 -9.67 16.85 -39.05
N SER A 168 -9.49 18.08 -39.55
CA SER A 168 -9.92 18.50 -40.89
C SER A 168 -9.29 17.71 -42.03
N ASP A 169 -8.12 17.11 -41.82
CA ASP A 169 -7.46 16.28 -42.84
C ASP A 169 -8.22 14.96 -43.07
N LEU A 170 -9.12 14.59 -42.17
CA LEU A 170 -9.94 13.37 -42.26
C LEU A 170 -11.35 13.63 -42.83
N ASP A 171 -11.76 14.88 -43.01
CA ASP A 171 -13.12 15.23 -43.48
C ASP A 171 -13.41 14.69 -44.90
N ASN A 172 -12.36 14.65 -45.74
CA ASN A 172 -12.44 14.20 -47.13
C ASN A 172 -11.94 12.75 -47.32
N GLU A 173 -11.54 12.06 -46.25
CA GLU A 173 -11.07 10.69 -46.32
C GLU A 173 -12.23 9.69 -46.40
N ASN A 174 -11.97 8.53 -47.00
CA ASN A 174 -12.94 7.44 -46.98
C ASN A 174 -13.14 6.93 -45.54
N ILE A 175 -14.40 6.63 -45.17
CA ILE A 175 -14.78 6.09 -43.86
C ILE A 175 -13.88 4.94 -43.37
N LYS A 176 -13.41 4.06 -44.27
CA LYS A 176 -12.48 2.97 -43.90
C LYS A 176 -11.16 3.49 -43.33
N ARG A 177 -10.57 4.52 -43.96
CA ARG A 177 -9.31 5.13 -43.51
C ARG A 177 -9.50 5.92 -42.22
N VAL A 178 -10.66 6.57 -42.06
CA VAL A 178 -11.02 7.25 -40.81
C VAL A 178 -11.12 6.25 -39.65
N ILE A 179 -11.78 5.12 -39.86
CA ILE A 179 -11.87 4.04 -38.87
C ILE A 179 -10.49 3.46 -38.55
N GLU A 180 -9.65 3.22 -39.56
CA GLU A 180 -8.29 2.70 -39.38
C GLU A 180 -7.42 3.68 -38.58
N PHE A 181 -7.51 4.98 -38.88
CA PHE A 181 -6.86 6.05 -38.13
C PHE A 181 -7.27 6.04 -36.66
N LEU A 182 -8.58 6.09 -36.40
CA LEU A 182 -9.10 6.12 -35.03
C LEU A 182 -8.74 4.86 -34.25
N TYR A 183 -8.85 3.69 -34.88
CA TYR A 183 -8.48 2.43 -34.25
C TYR A 183 -6.99 2.38 -33.89
N THR A 184 -6.13 2.78 -34.82
CA THR A 184 -4.67 2.82 -34.61
C THR A 184 -4.31 3.77 -33.47
N HIS A 185 -4.93 4.96 -33.43
CA HIS A 185 -4.79 5.91 -32.33
C HIS A 185 -5.27 5.33 -31.00
N ASN A 186 -6.52 4.86 -30.94
CA ASN A 186 -7.17 4.34 -29.73
C ASN A 186 -6.36 3.20 -29.11
N LYS A 187 -5.87 2.28 -29.94
CA LYS A 187 -4.99 1.19 -29.52
C LYS A 187 -3.65 1.72 -29.01
N SER A 188 -3.02 2.63 -29.73
CA SER A 188 -1.71 3.19 -29.36
C SER A 188 -1.77 3.88 -27.98
N VAL A 189 -2.79 4.69 -27.71
CA VAL A 189 -2.94 5.37 -26.42
C VAL A 189 -3.19 4.37 -25.29
N LEU A 190 -4.00 3.33 -25.52
CA LEU A 190 -4.23 2.27 -24.54
C LEU A 190 -2.94 1.51 -24.21
N GLU A 191 -2.12 1.20 -25.21
CA GLU A 191 -0.82 0.54 -25.01
C GLU A 191 0.17 1.41 -24.22
N VAL A 192 0.22 2.71 -24.49
CA VAL A 192 1.04 3.67 -23.74
C VAL A 192 0.58 3.72 -22.29
N GLU A 193 -0.72 3.76 -22.06
CA GLU A 193 -1.29 3.81 -20.72
C GLU A 193 -0.99 2.53 -19.92
N ILE A 194 -1.12 1.36 -20.54
CA ILE A 194 -0.74 0.09 -19.90
C ILE A 194 0.77 0.04 -19.57
N LYS A 195 1.64 0.55 -20.46
CA LYS A 195 3.08 0.65 -20.20
C LYS A 195 3.37 1.54 -18.98
N LYS A 196 2.67 2.67 -18.87
CA LYS A 196 2.76 3.61 -17.74
C LYS A 196 2.29 2.96 -16.44
N ILE A 197 1.16 2.25 -16.46
CA ILE A 197 0.65 1.52 -15.30
C ILE A 197 1.67 0.47 -14.81
N ARG A 198 2.30 -0.28 -15.71
CA ARG A 198 3.36 -1.23 -15.31
C ARG A 198 4.52 -0.54 -14.60
N TYR A 199 4.96 0.61 -15.11
CA TYR A 199 5.99 1.41 -14.45
C TYR A 199 5.55 1.89 -13.06
N LEU A 200 4.29 2.30 -12.91
CA LEU A 200 3.76 2.75 -11.62
C LEU A 200 3.67 1.62 -10.58
N ILE A 201 3.25 0.42 -10.97
CA ILE A 201 3.26 -0.76 -10.08
C ILE A 201 4.70 -1.11 -9.67
N GLU A 202 5.66 -1.06 -10.60
CA GLU A 202 7.07 -1.30 -10.30
C GLU A 202 7.62 -0.28 -9.26
N ASN A 203 7.09 0.94 -9.25
CA ASN A 203 7.52 2.00 -8.36
C ASN A 203 6.59 2.24 -7.16
N GLU A 204 5.63 1.33 -6.91
CA GLU A 204 4.70 1.39 -5.78
C GLU A 204 3.82 2.67 -5.76
N ASN A 205 3.44 3.17 -6.94
CA ASN A 205 2.70 4.43 -7.12
C ASN A 205 1.34 4.25 -7.83
N ILE A 206 0.79 3.04 -7.90
CA ILE A 206 -0.46 2.81 -8.65
C ILE A 206 -1.65 3.50 -7.99
N THR A 207 -1.73 3.51 -6.65
CA THR A 207 -2.86 4.09 -5.92
C THR A 207 -2.92 5.60 -6.13
N GLU A 208 -1.77 6.29 -6.09
CA GLU A 208 -1.65 7.73 -6.36
C GLU A 208 -2.17 8.06 -7.76
N TYR A 209 -1.81 7.21 -8.72
CA TYR A 209 -2.23 7.39 -10.09
C TYR A 209 -3.72 7.14 -10.28
N VAL A 210 -4.27 6.09 -9.69
CA VAL A 210 -5.70 5.77 -9.76
C VAL A 210 -6.53 6.85 -9.06
N GLU A 211 -6.10 7.37 -7.91
CA GLU A 211 -6.75 8.50 -7.25
C GLU A 211 -6.76 9.77 -8.11
N LYS A 212 -5.69 10.03 -8.88
CA LYS A 212 -5.69 11.11 -9.87
C LYS A 212 -6.67 10.80 -11.00
N GLN A 213 -6.55 9.62 -11.58
CA GLN A 213 -7.20 9.22 -12.82
C GLN A 213 -8.71 9.01 -12.67
N CYS A 214 -9.18 8.59 -11.49
CA CYS A 214 -10.59 8.29 -11.26
C CYS A 214 -11.51 9.52 -11.40
N ARG A 215 -10.95 10.72 -11.33
CA ARG A 215 -11.67 12.00 -11.49
C ARG A 215 -12.05 12.35 -12.92
N SER A 216 -11.57 11.59 -13.90
CA SER A 216 -11.99 11.71 -15.30
C SER A 216 -13.49 11.49 -15.48
N SER A 217 -14.10 10.60 -14.68
CA SER A 217 -15.52 10.30 -14.81
C SER A 217 -16.20 9.88 -13.49
N PRO A 218 -17.47 10.27 -13.25
CA PRO A 218 -18.19 9.90 -12.04
C PRO A 218 -18.25 8.39 -11.75
N TRP A 219 -18.39 7.54 -12.77
CA TRP A 219 -18.50 6.09 -12.56
C TRP A 219 -17.15 5.46 -12.19
N ILE A 220 -16.03 6.01 -12.66
CA ILE A 220 -14.68 5.57 -12.28
C ILE A 220 -14.39 6.00 -10.84
N THR A 221 -14.74 7.24 -10.48
CA THR A 221 -14.69 7.71 -9.07
C THR A 221 -15.55 6.81 -8.18
N ALA A 222 -16.75 6.43 -8.64
CA ALA A 222 -17.61 5.54 -7.88
C ALA A 222 -16.97 4.16 -7.68
N LEU A 223 -16.42 3.54 -8.74
CA LEU A 223 -15.68 2.26 -8.64
C LEU A 223 -14.53 2.33 -7.62
N TYR A 224 -13.77 3.43 -7.61
CA TYR A 224 -12.70 3.63 -6.63
C TYR A 224 -13.23 3.67 -5.19
N ARG A 225 -14.29 4.44 -4.94
CA ARG A 225 -14.85 4.65 -3.59
C ARG A 225 -15.55 3.44 -2.99
N ILE A 226 -16.17 2.60 -3.83
CA ILE A 226 -16.98 1.47 -3.34
C ILE A 226 -16.20 0.16 -3.23
N MET A 227 -14.91 0.16 -3.56
CA MET A 227 -14.09 -1.04 -3.41
C MET A 227 -14.18 -1.58 -1.99
N ASP A 228 -14.35 -2.89 -1.89
CA ASP A 228 -14.49 -3.56 -0.60
C ASP A 228 -13.23 -3.40 0.26
N HIS A 229 -13.41 -2.92 1.49
CA HIS A 229 -12.29 -2.60 2.38
C HIS A 229 -11.53 -3.86 2.81
N ASP A 230 -12.23 -4.99 3.02
CA ASP A 230 -11.61 -6.26 3.44
C ASP A 230 -10.87 -6.95 2.30
N PHE A 231 -11.33 -6.75 1.06
CA PHE A 231 -10.63 -7.13 -0.15
C PHE A 231 -9.29 -6.39 -0.29
N LEU A 232 -9.30 -5.07 -0.08
CA LEU A 232 -8.10 -4.23 -0.16
C LEU A 232 -7.14 -4.44 1.02
N SER A 233 -7.67 -4.49 2.24
CA SER A 233 -6.88 -4.58 3.48
C SER A 233 -6.03 -5.83 3.57
N ARG A 234 -6.43 -6.91 2.88
CA ARG A 234 -5.69 -8.17 2.80
C ARG A 234 -4.51 -8.16 1.81
N ARG A 235 -4.36 -7.11 1.01
CA ARG A 235 -3.41 -7.05 -0.13
C ARG A 235 -2.55 -5.79 -0.16
N ILE A 236 -3.05 -4.66 0.32
CA ILE A 236 -2.30 -3.40 0.29
C ILE A 236 -1.05 -3.49 1.20
N PRO A 237 0.16 -3.21 0.66
CA PRO A 237 1.38 -3.13 1.44
C PRO A 237 1.29 -2.08 2.55
N LEU A 238 1.80 -2.43 3.73
CA LEU A 238 1.85 -1.52 4.88
C LEU A 238 3.22 -0.86 5.04
N PHE A 239 4.20 -1.25 4.21
CA PHE A 239 5.52 -0.65 4.13
C PHE A 239 5.86 -0.44 2.65
N ARG A 240 6.35 0.75 2.32
CA ARG A 240 6.60 1.15 0.93
C ARG A 240 7.87 1.97 0.77
N ARG A 241 8.43 1.89 -0.43
CA ARG A 241 9.53 2.73 -0.90
C ARG A 241 9.02 4.07 -1.44
N SER A 242 7.82 4.07 -2.02
CA SER A 242 7.14 5.26 -2.52
C SER A 242 6.67 6.21 -1.42
N HIS A 243 6.20 7.39 -1.84
CA HIS A 243 5.55 8.36 -0.98
C HIS A 243 4.04 8.22 -1.11
N LEU A 244 3.34 8.37 0.01
CA LEU A 244 1.89 8.53 0.03
C LEU A 244 1.54 9.98 -0.25
N TYR A 245 0.84 10.26 -1.35
CA TYR A 245 0.29 11.59 -1.62
C TYR A 245 -1.19 11.63 -1.23
N ALA A 246 -1.51 12.36 -0.17
CA ALA A 246 -2.88 12.56 0.27
C ALA A 246 -3.40 13.91 -0.25
N ASN A 247 -3.69 13.95 -1.54
CA ASN A 247 -4.09 15.18 -2.22
C ASN A 247 -5.57 15.51 -2.05
N THR A 248 -6.40 14.56 -1.62
CA THR A 248 -7.87 14.67 -1.67
C THR A 248 -8.55 14.00 -0.48
N SER A 249 -9.82 14.34 -0.23
CA SER A 249 -10.60 13.74 0.86
C SER A 249 -10.79 12.22 0.71
N ASP A 250 -10.67 11.67 -0.50
CA ASP A 250 -10.72 10.22 -0.68
C ASP A 250 -9.52 9.52 -0.02
N SER A 251 -8.40 10.22 0.14
CA SER A 251 -7.18 9.66 0.72
C SER A 251 -7.35 9.29 2.20
N PHE A 252 -8.27 9.90 2.96
CA PHE A 252 -8.60 9.47 4.35
C PHE A 252 -9.11 8.02 4.43
N ASN A 253 -9.68 7.52 3.34
CA ASN A 253 -10.17 6.15 3.27
C ASN A 253 -9.12 5.13 2.86
N ARG A 254 -7.88 5.57 2.57
CA ARG A 254 -6.79 4.65 2.24
C ARG A 254 -6.50 3.69 3.39
N ILE A 255 -6.26 2.45 2.99
CA ILE A 255 -5.91 1.34 3.88
C ILE A 255 -4.64 1.65 4.67
N GLU A 256 -3.66 2.31 4.08
CA GLU A 256 -2.40 2.67 4.76
C GLU A 256 -2.63 3.64 5.93
N ILE A 257 -3.57 4.59 5.79
CA ILE A 257 -3.90 5.58 6.81
C ILE A 257 -4.69 4.95 7.96
N LYS A 258 -5.75 4.19 7.63
CA LYS A 258 -6.57 3.48 8.62
C LYS A 258 -5.73 2.48 9.42
N ASN A 259 -4.95 1.64 8.73
CA ASN A 259 -4.07 0.68 9.41
C ASN A 259 -3.00 1.33 10.26
N PHE A 260 -2.44 2.47 9.84
CA PHE A 260 -1.49 3.19 10.69
C PHE A 260 -2.16 3.60 12.00
N ASN A 261 -3.34 4.21 11.93
CA ASN A 261 -4.08 4.61 13.12
C ASN A 261 -4.40 3.38 14.01
N ASP A 262 -4.96 2.33 13.42
CA ASP A 262 -5.33 1.11 14.15
C ASP A 262 -4.11 0.48 14.84
N ARG A 263 -2.97 0.37 14.15
CA ARG A 263 -1.73 -0.17 14.74
C ARG A 263 -1.13 0.73 15.82
N VAL A 264 -1.23 2.06 15.71
CA VAL A 264 -0.85 2.95 16.82
C VAL A 264 -1.77 2.69 18.03
N MET A 265 -3.07 2.56 17.81
CA MET A 265 -4.02 2.32 18.91
C MET A 265 -3.88 0.93 19.53
N GLU A 266 -3.57 -0.10 18.76
CA GLU A 266 -3.50 -1.48 19.24
C GLU A 266 -2.11 -1.85 19.76
N ARG A 267 -1.05 -1.42 19.07
CA ARG A 267 0.31 -1.97 19.25
C ARG A 267 1.30 -0.99 19.87
N TYR A 268 1.04 0.32 19.83
CA TYR A 268 1.93 1.29 20.46
C TYR A 268 1.66 1.38 21.97
N GLN A 269 2.75 1.51 22.72
CA GLN A 269 2.74 1.74 24.16
C GLN A 269 3.54 3.01 24.45
N LYS A 270 2.89 3.98 25.12
CA LYS A 270 3.56 5.23 25.49
C LYS A 270 4.77 4.98 26.41
N PRO A 271 5.79 5.85 26.41
CA PRO A 271 6.80 5.85 27.46
C PRO A 271 6.16 6.10 28.83
N ASN A 272 6.80 5.60 29.89
CA ASN A 272 6.39 5.84 31.28
C ASN A 272 6.73 7.27 31.72
N LEU A 273 6.04 8.24 31.10
CA LEU A 273 6.12 9.67 31.39
C LEU A 273 4.71 10.20 31.63
N ASP A 274 4.64 11.21 32.49
CA ASP A 274 3.37 11.82 32.91
C ASP A 274 3.07 13.13 32.18
N ASN A 275 4.03 13.69 31.45
CA ASN A 275 3.87 14.92 30.68
C ASN A 275 3.78 14.61 29.18
N LEU A 276 2.74 15.12 28.52
CA LEU A 276 2.54 15.06 27.08
C LEU A 276 2.80 16.42 26.44
N LEU A 277 3.55 16.44 25.34
CA LEU A 277 3.70 17.59 24.45
C LEU A 277 3.11 17.24 23.07
N ILE A 278 2.07 17.95 22.67
CA ILE A 278 1.43 17.86 21.35
C ILE A 278 2.05 18.92 20.44
N LEU A 279 2.53 18.49 19.28
CA LEU A 279 3.23 19.31 18.28
C LEU A 279 2.50 19.26 16.93
N PRO A 280 2.59 20.32 16.10
CA PRO A 280 2.10 20.28 14.73
C PRO A 280 3.05 19.45 13.85
N CYS A 281 2.54 18.98 12.72
CA CYS A 281 3.38 18.32 11.72
C CYS A 281 4.36 19.30 11.06
N SER A 282 5.22 18.78 10.17
CA SER A 282 6.12 19.59 9.37
C SER A 282 6.28 19.04 7.95
N ALA A 283 6.58 19.91 6.99
CA ALA A 283 6.73 19.51 5.58
C ALA A 283 7.84 18.46 5.40
N ARG A 284 8.97 18.62 6.11
CA ARG A 284 10.10 17.69 6.08
C ARG A 284 9.90 16.56 7.10
N LYS A 285 9.96 15.31 6.64
CA LYS A 285 9.93 14.10 7.46
C LYS A 285 11.32 13.43 7.46
N PRO A 286 11.72 12.73 8.54
CA PRO A 286 11.02 12.65 9.83
C PRO A 286 10.97 14.01 10.54
N TYR A 287 9.89 14.26 11.27
CA TYR A 287 9.56 15.60 11.75
C TYR A 287 10.66 16.21 12.60
N SER A 288 11.31 15.43 13.48
CA SER A 288 12.39 15.92 14.35
C SER A 288 13.60 16.52 13.63
N LEU A 289 13.76 16.27 12.32
CA LEU A 289 14.80 16.85 11.48
C LEU A 289 14.36 18.12 10.75
N SER A 290 13.09 18.52 10.85
CA SER A 290 12.61 19.78 10.27
C SER A 290 13.21 20.98 11.03
N PRO A 291 13.41 22.13 10.37
CA PRO A 291 13.83 23.35 11.05
C PRO A 291 12.93 23.71 12.24
N SER A 292 11.60 23.65 12.06
CA SER A 292 10.63 23.98 13.11
C SER A 292 10.75 23.07 14.34
N HIS A 293 10.81 21.75 14.14
CA HIS A 293 10.95 20.81 15.26
C HIS A 293 12.31 20.91 15.92
N ARG A 294 13.40 21.20 15.19
CA ARG A 294 14.71 21.44 15.81
C ARG A 294 14.68 22.64 16.74
N THR A 295 14.08 23.76 16.32
CA THR A 295 13.89 24.93 17.19
C THR A 295 13.11 24.59 18.47
N ILE A 296 12.03 23.82 18.34
CA ILE A 296 11.24 23.34 19.49
C ILE A 296 12.09 22.44 20.40
N ILE A 297 12.77 21.45 19.84
CA ILE A 297 13.62 20.49 20.56
C ILE A 297 14.74 21.22 21.31
N ASP A 298 15.38 22.21 20.68
CA ASP A 298 16.44 23.02 21.30
C ASP A 298 15.89 23.82 22.49
N ALA A 299 14.68 24.38 22.35
CA ALA A 299 14.04 25.15 23.43
C ALA A 299 13.65 24.29 24.65
N ILE A 300 13.24 23.04 24.42
CA ILE A 300 12.82 22.12 25.50
C ILE A 300 13.94 21.16 25.94
N LEU A 301 15.14 21.27 25.39
CA LEU A 301 16.22 20.30 25.60
C LEU A 301 16.48 19.94 27.08
N PRO A 302 16.49 20.89 28.04
CA PRO A 302 16.69 20.58 29.46
C PRO A 302 15.57 19.70 30.05
N TYR A 303 14.36 19.83 29.53
CA TYR A 303 13.13 19.21 30.02
C TYR A 303 12.73 17.98 29.21
N ARG A 304 13.29 17.79 28.02
CA ARG A 304 12.89 16.75 27.07
C ARG A 304 12.91 15.34 27.65
N LYS A 305 13.75 15.06 28.64
CA LYS A 305 13.78 13.75 29.34
C LYS A 305 12.49 13.43 30.12
N TYR A 306 11.65 14.41 30.41
CA TYR A 306 10.37 14.27 31.14
C TYR A 306 9.14 14.28 30.20
N LEU A 307 9.34 14.50 28.89
CA LEU A 307 8.27 14.76 27.93
C LEU A 307 8.06 13.58 26.98
N HIS A 308 6.82 13.14 26.86
CA HIS A 308 6.36 12.35 25.73
C HIS A 308 5.91 13.28 24.60
N GLU A 309 6.36 13.04 23.38
CA GLU A 309 6.09 13.91 22.23
C GLU A 309 5.16 13.19 21.24
N VAL A 310 4.04 13.81 20.88
CA VAL A 310 3.15 13.35 19.81
C VAL A 310 2.95 14.45 18.79
N ILE A 311 2.79 14.07 17.53
CA ILE A 311 2.62 14.97 16.40
C ILE A 311 1.19 14.83 15.90
N LEU A 312 0.40 15.90 15.99
CA LEU A 312 -0.93 15.98 15.40
C LEU A 312 -0.79 16.34 13.91
N THR A 313 -1.47 15.61 13.04
CA THR A 313 -1.28 15.72 11.59
C THR A 313 -2.48 15.23 10.78
N SER A 314 -2.61 15.71 9.54
CA SER A 314 -3.49 15.15 8.51
C SER A 314 -2.64 14.49 7.41
N PRO A 315 -3.02 13.34 6.85
CA PRO A 315 -4.21 12.55 7.17
C PRO A 315 -3.98 11.47 8.24
N LEU A 316 -2.78 11.35 8.83
CA LEU A 316 -2.49 10.25 9.76
C LEU A 316 -3.14 10.40 11.14
N GLY A 317 -3.72 11.55 11.44
CA GLY A 317 -4.33 11.87 12.73
C GLY A 317 -3.26 12.22 13.76
N LEU A 318 -2.58 11.21 14.31
CA LEU A 318 -1.60 11.38 15.37
C LEU A 318 -0.43 10.41 15.22
N VAL A 319 0.79 10.93 15.33
CA VAL A 319 2.03 10.16 15.22
C VAL A 319 2.85 10.32 16.51
N PRO A 320 3.01 9.28 17.33
CA PRO A 320 3.99 9.30 18.42
C PRO A 320 5.41 9.47 17.87
N ARG A 321 6.24 10.25 18.56
CA ARG A 321 7.62 10.53 18.11
C ARG A 321 8.43 9.27 17.83
N GLU A 322 8.20 8.19 18.59
CA GLU A 322 8.91 6.92 18.41
C GLU A 322 8.58 6.22 17.08
N LEU A 323 7.51 6.61 16.40
CA LEU A 323 7.05 6.06 15.13
C LEU A 323 7.30 6.98 13.93
N GLU A 324 7.94 8.15 14.08
CA GLU A 324 8.13 9.09 12.96
C GLU A 324 9.05 8.56 11.84
N LEU A 325 9.74 7.45 12.06
CA LEU A 325 10.60 6.77 11.08
C LEU A 325 9.89 5.65 10.30
N ILE A 326 8.63 5.35 10.64
CA ILE A 326 7.90 4.24 10.04
C ILE A 326 7.00 4.72 8.90
N TYR A 327 6.80 3.90 7.86
CA TYR A 327 5.79 4.18 6.85
C TYR A 327 4.38 4.07 7.46
N PRO A 328 3.42 4.96 7.10
CA PRO A 328 3.55 6.12 6.21
C PRO A 328 4.07 7.40 6.89
N ALA A 329 4.18 7.46 8.22
CA ALA A 329 4.54 8.68 8.98
C ALA A 329 5.84 9.37 8.53
N SER A 330 6.82 8.60 8.06
CA SER A 330 8.08 9.13 7.54
C SER A 330 8.05 9.56 6.08
N SER A 331 6.98 9.24 5.33
CA SER A 331 6.98 9.23 3.86
C SER A 331 5.59 9.53 3.25
N TYR A 332 4.90 10.56 3.77
CA TYR A 332 3.68 11.10 3.17
C TYR A 332 3.82 12.59 2.87
N ASP A 333 3.00 13.06 1.94
CA ASP A 333 2.89 14.47 1.61
C ASP A 333 1.43 14.90 1.42
N ILE A 334 1.18 16.18 1.70
CA ILE A 334 -0.14 16.81 1.67
C ILE A 334 -0.07 18.23 1.10
N PRO A 335 -1.16 18.72 0.48
CA PRO A 335 -1.26 20.13 0.13
C PRO A 335 -1.40 21.00 1.39
N VAL A 336 -0.35 21.75 1.74
CA VAL A 336 -0.36 22.66 2.90
C VAL A 336 -0.94 24.02 2.48
N THR A 337 -2.27 24.11 2.45
CA THR A 337 -2.98 25.35 2.04
C THR A 337 -3.39 26.24 3.21
N GLY A 338 -3.29 25.75 4.44
CA GLY A 338 -3.85 26.38 5.63
C GLY A 338 -5.38 26.25 5.75
N LYS A 339 -6.05 25.69 4.73
CA LYS A 339 -7.49 25.39 4.78
C LYS A 339 -7.67 23.94 5.21
N TRP A 340 -8.42 23.76 6.28
CA TRP A 340 -8.80 22.45 6.81
C TRP A 340 -10.27 22.20 6.51
N THR A 341 -10.56 21.02 5.98
CA THR A 341 -11.93 20.55 5.77
C THR A 341 -12.54 20.08 7.10
N TYR A 342 -13.87 19.97 7.14
CA TYR A 342 -14.57 19.44 8.30
C TYR A 342 -14.13 18.00 8.58
N GLU A 343 -14.02 17.17 7.54
CA GLU A 343 -13.58 15.78 7.63
C GLU A 343 -12.16 15.66 8.21
N GLU A 344 -11.27 16.59 7.88
CA GLU A 344 -9.92 16.64 8.44
C GLU A 344 -9.90 16.93 9.94
N ILE A 345 -10.71 17.91 10.36
CA ILE A 345 -10.82 18.30 11.77
C ILE A 345 -11.44 17.16 12.58
N GLU A 346 -12.54 16.58 12.10
CA GLU A 346 -13.20 15.45 12.76
C GLU A 346 -12.30 14.22 12.85
N TRP A 347 -11.56 13.92 11.79
CA TRP A 347 -10.61 12.81 11.80
C TRP A 347 -9.48 13.04 12.82
N GLY A 348 -8.89 14.24 12.83
CA GLY A 348 -7.86 14.62 13.80
C GLY A 348 -8.37 14.54 15.24
N LYS A 349 -9.57 15.07 15.49
CA LYS A 349 -10.29 15.00 16.77
C LYS A 349 -10.50 13.55 17.22
N HIS A 350 -11.03 12.71 16.35
CA HIS A 350 -11.24 11.28 16.63
C HIS A 350 -9.93 10.59 17.04
N CYS A 351 -8.85 10.81 16.29
CA CYS A 351 -7.56 10.19 16.55
C CYS A 351 -6.95 10.65 17.88
N LEU A 352 -6.97 11.96 18.16
CA LEU A 352 -6.43 12.52 19.39
C LEU A 352 -7.23 12.07 20.62
N LYS A 353 -8.56 12.10 20.53
CA LYS A 353 -9.45 11.63 21.60
C LYS A 353 -9.15 10.17 21.95
N LYS A 354 -9.17 9.27 20.95
CA LYS A 354 -8.89 7.83 21.15
C LYS A 354 -7.52 7.60 21.78
N PHE A 355 -6.52 8.41 21.41
CA PHE A 355 -5.18 8.34 21.99
C PHE A 355 -5.17 8.73 23.48
N LEU A 356 -5.83 9.83 23.87
CA LEU A 356 -5.90 10.33 25.25
C LEU A 356 -6.84 9.52 26.16
N ASP A 357 -7.84 8.87 25.58
CA ASP A 357 -8.66 7.88 26.29
C ASP A 357 -7.80 6.68 26.73
N LYS A 358 -7.00 6.14 25.80
CA LYS A 358 -6.08 5.03 26.08
C LYS A 358 -4.91 5.43 26.99
N ASN A 359 -4.38 6.64 26.83
CA ASN A 359 -3.13 7.07 27.45
C ASN A 359 -3.35 8.23 28.40
N LYS A 360 -3.15 7.99 29.71
CA LYS A 360 -3.29 9.03 30.74
C LYS A 360 -2.01 9.81 30.97
N TYR A 361 -2.15 11.12 31.17
CA TYR A 361 -1.08 12.07 31.46
C TYR A 361 -1.54 12.99 32.59
N LYS A 362 -0.61 13.43 33.45
CA LYS A 362 -0.89 14.42 34.49
C LYS A 362 -0.91 15.83 33.90
N ASN A 363 0.01 16.12 32.98
CA ASN A 363 0.15 17.42 32.33
C ASN A 363 0.09 17.24 30.80
N ILE A 364 -0.72 18.04 30.13
CA ILE A 364 -0.84 18.06 28.67
C ILE A 364 -0.53 19.47 28.19
N ILE A 365 0.46 19.59 27.31
CA ILE A 365 0.89 20.86 26.72
C ILE A 365 0.67 20.78 25.21
N ALA A 366 -0.09 21.73 24.67
CA ALA A 366 -0.38 21.85 23.25
C ALA A 366 0.43 23.03 22.67
N HIS A 367 1.47 22.71 21.90
CA HIS A 367 2.29 23.69 21.18
C HIS A 367 1.88 23.75 19.72
N VAL A 368 0.62 24.14 19.49
CA VAL A 368 -0.04 24.16 18.18
C VAL A 368 -0.80 25.47 17.98
N ASP A 369 -1.17 25.74 16.73
CA ASP A 369 -1.94 26.90 16.29
C ASP A 369 -3.00 26.52 15.24
N GLY A 370 -3.90 27.46 14.92
CA GLY A 370 -4.96 27.28 13.92
C GLY A 370 -5.80 26.02 14.14
N ALA A 371 -6.08 25.30 13.06
CA ALA A 371 -6.91 24.08 13.09
C ALA A 371 -6.39 23.00 14.05
N TYR A 372 -5.08 22.90 14.28
CA TYR A 372 -4.53 21.97 15.26
C TYR A 372 -4.92 22.33 16.69
N ARG A 373 -5.00 23.62 16.99
CA ARG A 373 -5.46 24.12 18.28
C ARG A 373 -6.96 23.86 18.44
N ASP A 374 -7.76 24.14 17.42
CA ASP A 374 -9.21 23.88 17.42
C ASP A 374 -9.49 22.40 17.74
N ILE A 375 -8.74 21.47 17.11
CA ILE A 375 -8.83 20.04 17.41
C ILE A 375 -8.53 19.75 18.88
N CYS A 376 -7.47 20.33 19.44
CA CYS A 376 -7.11 20.12 20.84
C CYS A 376 -8.18 20.66 21.80
N GLU A 377 -8.71 21.87 21.56
CA GLU A 377 -9.78 22.48 22.39
C GLU A 377 -11.07 21.63 22.37
N LEU A 378 -11.47 21.13 21.18
CA LEU A 378 -12.62 20.22 21.07
C LEU A 378 -12.44 18.92 21.87
N VAL A 379 -11.23 18.35 21.88
CA VAL A 379 -10.93 17.13 22.65
C VAL A 379 -10.79 17.43 24.14
N GLU A 380 -10.24 18.58 24.51
CA GLU A 380 -10.15 19.05 25.89
C GLU A 380 -11.54 19.14 26.53
N GLU A 381 -12.47 19.83 25.87
CA GLU A 381 -13.86 19.98 26.32
C GLU A 381 -14.55 18.62 26.44
N GLU A 382 -14.43 17.76 25.43
CA GLU A 382 -15.12 16.46 25.39
C GLU A 382 -14.61 15.47 26.44
N LEU A 383 -13.32 15.54 26.80
CA LEU A 383 -12.71 14.64 27.78
C LEU A 383 -12.58 15.26 29.18
N GLY A 384 -12.94 16.53 29.36
CA GLY A 384 -12.78 17.26 30.63
C GLY A 384 -11.32 17.34 31.08
N LEU A 385 -10.40 17.57 30.13
CA LEU A 385 -8.97 17.67 30.40
C LEU A 385 -8.57 19.12 30.70
N ASN A 386 -7.37 19.32 31.23
CA ASN A 386 -6.76 20.64 31.33
C ASN A 386 -5.52 20.66 30.44
N VAL A 387 -5.56 21.46 29.37
CA VAL A 387 -4.51 21.56 28.37
C VAL A 387 -3.87 22.94 28.42
N VAL A 388 -2.54 22.98 28.57
CA VAL A 388 -1.79 24.23 28.52
C VAL A 388 -1.44 24.56 27.07
N TYR A 389 -2.02 25.63 26.54
CA TYR A 389 -1.77 26.11 25.18
C TYR A 389 -0.63 27.12 25.14
N THR A 390 0.33 26.90 24.24
CA THR A 390 1.48 27.81 24.06
C THR A 390 1.44 28.57 22.74
N SER A 391 0.39 28.36 21.93
CA SER A 391 0.09 29.06 20.67
C SER A 391 1.29 29.14 19.69
N GLY A 392 2.09 28.08 19.62
CA GLY A 392 3.30 28.05 18.76
C GLY A 392 4.44 28.98 19.19
N SER A 393 4.32 29.72 20.30
CA SER A 393 5.36 30.61 20.80
C SER A 393 6.40 29.84 21.62
N ILE A 394 7.66 29.90 21.17
CA ILE A 394 8.79 29.25 21.86
C ILE A 394 8.98 29.80 23.28
N GLU A 395 8.70 31.08 23.50
CA GLU A 395 8.82 31.68 24.83
C GLU A 395 7.74 31.18 25.78
N ASN A 396 6.49 31.08 25.30
CA ASN A 396 5.41 30.48 26.09
C ASN A 396 5.66 28.99 26.34
N LEU A 397 6.26 28.29 25.37
CA LEU A 397 6.68 26.91 25.54
C LEU A 397 7.70 26.77 26.68
N ARG A 398 8.72 27.62 26.72
CA ARG A 398 9.72 27.62 27.80
C ARG A 398 9.09 27.87 29.16
N LYS A 399 8.16 28.82 29.25
CA LYS A 399 7.41 29.10 30.49
C LYS A 399 6.61 27.89 30.95
N ALA A 400 5.85 27.26 30.05
CA ALA A 400 5.08 26.06 30.36
C ALA A 400 5.96 24.87 30.81
N MET A 401 7.23 24.80 30.38
CA MET A 401 8.15 23.77 30.85
C MET A 401 8.57 23.94 32.32
N LEU A 402 8.41 25.11 32.93
CA LEU A 402 8.81 25.35 34.33
C LEU A 402 7.90 24.63 35.32
N ASP A 403 6.65 24.38 34.93
CA ASP A 403 5.59 23.85 35.80
C ASP A 403 5.35 22.33 35.59
N ILE A 404 6.17 21.66 34.77
CA ILE A 404 5.96 20.23 34.48
C ILE A 404 6.43 19.32 35.63
N ASP A 405 5.78 18.17 35.74
CA ASP A 405 6.19 17.11 36.67
C ASP A 405 7.57 16.55 36.25
N THR A 406 8.49 16.40 37.21
CA THR A 406 9.84 15.87 36.99
C THR A 406 10.10 14.51 37.67
N ASP A 407 9.07 13.87 38.21
CA ASP A 407 9.13 12.58 38.90
C ASP A 407 9.63 11.45 37.97
N LYS A 408 9.12 11.42 36.74
CA LYS A 408 9.43 10.38 35.75
C LYS A 408 10.28 10.93 34.61
N LYS A 409 11.43 10.31 34.38
CA LYS A 409 12.36 10.69 33.31
C LYS A 409 12.82 9.48 32.52
N ILE A 410 13.14 9.70 31.25
CA ILE A 410 13.85 8.74 30.41
C ILE A 410 15.18 9.34 29.92
N THR A 411 16.21 8.53 29.94
CA THR A 411 17.53 8.82 29.40
C THR A 411 17.51 8.83 27.87
N ASN A 412 18.54 9.42 27.26
CA ASN A 412 18.72 9.36 25.80
C ASN A 412 18.92 7.92 25.29
N LYS A 413 19.49 7.01 26.11
CA LYS A 413 19.61 5.58 25.76
C LYS A 413 18.23 4.94 25.68
N GLU A 414 17.40 5.11 26.71
CA GLU A 414 16.03 4.58 26.77
C GLU A 414 15.17 5.16 25.66
N ARG A 415 15.25 6.46 25.37
CA ARG A 415 14.51 7.08 24.26
C ARG A 415 14.84 6.44 22.91
N LYS A 416 16.13 6.19 22.63
CA LYS A 416 16.53 5.48 21.40
C LYS A 416 16.04 4.03 21.36
N PHE A 417 16.07 3.35 22.50
CA PHE A 417 15.55 1.99 22.63
C PHE A 417 14.04 1.93 22.37
N LEU A 418 13.29 2.89 22.92
CA LEU A 418 11.84 3.01 22.70
C LEU A 418 11.47 3.23 21.23
N ILE A 419 12.32 3.87 20.42
CA ILE A 419 12.12 3.98 18.96
C ILE A 419 12.13 2.58 18.34
N PHE A 420 13.17 1.77 18.58
CA PHE A 420 13.23 0.39 18.06
C PHE A 420 12.07 -0.47 18.57
N ARG A 421 11.76 -0.42 19.87
CA ARG A 421 10.64 -1.15 20.48
C ARG A 421 9.31 -0.79 19.84
N SER A 422 9.06 0.50 19.63
CA SER A 422 7.80 0.98 19.05
C SER A 422 7.68 0.59 17.58
N MET A 423 8.75 0.75 16.79
CA MET A 423 8.76 0.34 15.40
C MET A 423 8.59 -1.18 15.25
N LEU A 424 9.24 -2.00 16.09
CA LEU A 424 9.05 -3.45 16.12
C LEU A 424 7.63 -3.82 16.53
N SER A 425 7.08 -3.17 17.56
CA SER A 425 5.69 -3.40 17.99
C SER A 425 4.69 -3.05 16.90
N TYR A 426 4.93 -1.96 16.16
CA TYR A 426 4.10 -1.61 15.01
C TYR A 426 4.19 -2.66 13.90
N GLN A 427 5.40 -3.12 13.55
CA GLN A 427 5.63 -4.13 12.51
C GLN A 427 5.00 -5.48 12.88
N PHE A 428 5.39 -6.03 14.03
CA PHE A 428 5.15 -7.43 14.39
C PHE A 428 4.11 -7.64 15.50
N GLY A 429 3.72 -6.58 16.21
CA GLY A 429 2.94 -6.67 17.45
C GLY A 429 3.81 -6.68 18.70
N CYS A 430 3.23 -6.33 19.86
CA CYS A 430 3.97 -6.16 21.12
C CYS A 430 4.66 -7.46 21.57
N LYS A 431 4.01 -8.61 21.39
CA LYS A 431 4.54 -9.92 21.80
C LYS A 431 5.85 -10.23 21.09
N MET A 432 5.83 -10.24 19.76
CA MET A 432 7.01 -10.49 18.94
C MET A 432 8.10 -9.42 19.15
N ALA A 433 7.73 -8.15 19.32
CA ALA A 433 8.70 -7.10 19.63
C ALA A 433 9.46 -7.35 20.95
N ASN A 434 8.77 -7.81 21.99
CA ASN A 434 9.39 -8.15 23.27
C ASN A 434 10.29 -9.38 23.18
N GLU A 435 9.90 -10.40 22.42
CA GLU A 435 10.72 -11.61 22.23
C GLU A 435 11.98 -11.32 21.41
N ILE A 436 11.87 -10.48 20.37
CA ILE A 436 13.04 -9.98 19.64
C ILE A 436 13.97 -9.19 20.58
N LEU A 437 13.41 -8.39 21.49
CA LEU A 437 14.16 -7.50 22.38
C LEU A 437 14.47 -8.10 23.76
N ASN A 438 14.33 -9.42 23.95
CA ASN A 438 14.42 -10.07 25.27
C ASN A 438 15.71 -9.74 26.05
N ASP A 439 16.85 -9.64 25.35
CA ASP A 439 18.16 -9.30 25.94
C ASP A 439 18.38 -7.77 25.96
N GLN A 440 17.38 -7.00 26.41
CA GLN A 440 17.33 -5.54 26.28
C GLN A 440 18.51 -4.80 26.93
N ASP A 441 19.05 -5.33 28.02
CA ASP A 441 20.11 -4.67 28.79
C ASP A 441 21.45 -4.62 28.03
N ASP A 442 21.69 -5.60 27.16
CA ASP A 442 22.90 -5.70 26.34
C ASP A 442 22.85 -4.87 25.05
N ILE A 443 21.67 -4.36 24.71
CA ILE A 443 21.46 -3.62 23.45
C ILE A 443 22.08 -2.23 23.53
N LYS A 444 23.02 -1.97 22.63
CA LYS A 444 23.68 -0.67 22.43
C LYS A 444 23.31 -0.09 21.07
N ILE A 445 22.71 1.10 21.06
CA ILE A 445 22.32 1.79 19.83
C ILE A 445 23.40 2.78 19.41
N ARG A 446 23.86 2.64 18.16
CA ARG A 446 24.86 3.49 17.52
C ARG A 446 24.30 4.07 16.22
N GLY A 447 25.04 4.99 15.61
CA GLY A 447 24.66 5.66 14.36
C GLY A 447 23.97 7.00 14.58
N LYS A 448 23.97 7.83 13.54
CA LYS A 448 23.32 9.14 13.52
C LYS A 448 21.86 8.96 13.15
N TYR A 449 20.96 9.63 13.87
CA TYR A 449 19.55 9.68 13.51
C TYR A 449 19.36 10.24 12.08
N PRO A 450 18.56 9.61 11.20
CA PRO A 450 17.65 8.47 11.45
C PRO A 450 18.25 7.08 11.20
N TYR A 451 19.51 7.00 10.75
CA TYR A 451 20.22 5.76 10.38
C TYR A 451 20.85 5.06 11.59
N MET A 452 20.00 4.67 12.54
CA MET A 452 20.43 4.00 13.77
C MET A 452 20.51 2.48 13.60
N THR A 453 21.43 1.87 14.35
CA THR A 453 21.65 0.43 14.40
C THR A 453 21.79 -0.02 15.85
N ALA A 454 21.10 -1.11 16.22
CA ALA A 454 21.20 -1.75 17.51
C ALA A 454 22.23 -2.91 17.46
N PHE A 455 23.05 -3.04 18.50
CA PHE A 455 24.10 -4.04 18.62
C PHE A 455 23.98 -4.81 19.94
N ILE A 456 24.27 -6.11 19.91
CA ILE A 456 24.56 -6.93 21.09
C ILE A 456 26.04 -7.30 21.02
N GLY A 457 26.83 -6.86 22.02
CA GLY A 457 28.29 -6.94 21.96
C GLY A 457 28.87 -6.20 20.75
N LYS A 458 29.50 -6.94 19.82
CA LYS A 458 30.05 -6.41 18.55
C LYS A 458 29.17 -6.73 17.33
N LYS A 459 28.14 -7.57 17.47
CA LYS A 459 27.28 -8.01 16.36
C LYS A 459 26.12 -7.05 16.16
N GLN A 460 25.81 -6.76 14.89
CA GLN A 460 24.61 -6.02 14.55
C GLN A 460 23.38 -6.89 14.84
N PHE A 461 22.37 -6.31 15.49
CA PHE A 461 21.16 -7.00 15.91
C PHE A 461 19.92 -6.47 15.16
N LEU A 462 19.78 -5.15 15.06
CA LEU A 462 18.68 -4.50 14.34
C LEU A 462 19.19 -3.27 13.60
N LYS A 463 18.53 -2.89 12.50
CA LYS A 463 18.88 -1.68 11.75
C LYS A 463 17.64 -0.96 11.25
N VAL A 464 17.58 0.36 11.43
CA VAL A 464 16.55 1.17 10.77
C VAL A 464 16.80 1.17 9.26
N ASN A 465 15.80 0.71 8.51
CA ASN A 465 15.80 0.70 7.06
C ASN A 465 14.95 1.85 6.54
N MET A 466 15.58 2.93 6.09
CA MET A 466 14.88 4.10 5.53
C MET A 466 14.36 3.91 4.10
N ASN A 467 14.70 2.79 3.43
CA ASN A 467 14.18 2.50 2.10
C ASN A 467 12.72 2.01 2.19
N TYR A 468 12.43 1.03 3.05
CA TYR A 468 11.07 0.56 3.34
C TYR A 468 10.42 1.22 4.57
N LYS A 469 11.21 1.99 5.34
CA LYS A 469 10.80 2.74 6.54
C LYS A 469 10.27 1.79 7.61
N LEU A 470 11.14 0.86 8.00
CA LEU A 470 10.88 -0.25 8.91
C LEU A 470 12.18 -0.65 9.64
N VAL A 471 12.16 -1.65 10.53
CA VAL A 471 13.36 -2.18 11.19
C VAL A 471 13.74 -3.53 10.58
N ASP A 472 14.95 -3.60 10.01
CA ASP A 472 15.55 -4.86 9.58
C ASP A 472 16.08 -5.65 10.78
N LEU A 473 15.89 -6.96 10.72
CA LEU A 473 16.42 -7.94 11.65
C LEU A 473 17.82 -8.43 11.22
N THR A 474 18.48 -9.16 12.11
CA THR A 474 19.57 -10.08 11.77
C THR A 474 19.20 -11.51 12.15
N ILE A 475 20.01 -12.48 11.72
CA ILE A 475 19.74 -13.88 12.07
C ILE A 475 19.77 -14.11 13.58
N ASP A 476 20.65 -13.42 14.32
CA ASP A 476 20.70 -13.51 15.78
C ASP A 476 19.36 -13.06 16.42
N ALA A 477 18.63 -12.11 15.81
CA ALA A 477 17.31 -11.68 16.28
C ALA A 477 16.23 -12.75 16.08
N VAL A 478 16.28 -13.48 14.97
CA VAL A 478 15.39 -14.63 14.71
C VAL A 478 15.69 -15.77 15.70
N GLU A 479 16.97 -16.01 15.99
CA GLU A 479 17.38 -17.01 16.97
C GLU A 479 16.89 -16.69 18.38
N ASN A 480 16.85 -15.40 18.77
CA ASN A 480 16.27 -14.99 20.05
C ASN A 480 14.78 -15.33 20.15
N VAL A 481 14.02 -15.12 19.09
CA VAL A 481 12.61 -15.55 19.03
C VAL A 481 12.50 -17.07 19.17
N LYS A 482 13.31 -17.85 18.45
CA LYS A 482 13.30 -19.33 18.49
C LYS A 482 13.62 -19.86 19.90
N LYS A 483 14.59 -19.27 20.60
CA LYS A 483 14.94 -19.65 21.99
C LYS A 483 13.76 -19.51 22.95
N ILE A 484 12.94 -18.48 22.77
CA ILE A 484 11.81 -18.19 23.65
C ILE A 484 10.59 -19.03 23.30
N ARG A 485 10.25 -19.14 22.01
CA ARG A 485 9.01 -19.78 21.58
C ARG A 485 9.11 -21.29 21.38
N LYS A 486 10.31 -21.87 21.36
CA LYS A 486 10.61 -23.22 20.87
C LYS A 486 10.29 -23.42 19.38
N ASP A 487 9.18 -22.90 18.86
CA ASP A 487 8.80 -22.84 17.44
C ASP A 487 8.32 -21.42 17.07
N ILE A 488 8.76 -20.89 15.94
CA ILE A 488 8.45 -19.51 15.52
C ILE A 488 6.98 -19.43 15.04
N PHE A 489 6.53 -20.45 14.32
CA PHE A 489 5.17 -20.61 13.81
C PHE A 489 4.28 -21.36 14.81
N PRO A 490 2.96 -21.05 14.98
CA PRO A 490 2.11 -20.16 14.16
C PRO A 490 2.00 -18.69 14.60
N GLY A 491 1.63 -17.83 13.64
CA GLY A 491 1.23 -16.43 13.85
C GLY A 491 2.39 -15.42 13.90
N ASP A 492 2.07 -14.16 14.19
CA ASP A 492 3.02 -13.04 14.37
C ASP A 492 4.03 -12.89 13.22
N TYR A 493 3.55 -12.90 11.97
CA TYR A 493 4.35 -12.77 10.75
C TYR A 493 5.36 -13.92 10.53
N ALA A 494 5.06 -15.09 11.07
CA ALA A 494 5.80 -16.32 10.81
C ALA A 494 5.28 -17.08 9.58
N VAL A 495 6.19 -17.79 8.91
CA VAL A 495 5.94 -18.68 7.77
C VAL A 495 6.58 -20.04 8.04
N SER A 496 5.82 -21.12 7.87
CA SER A 496 6.36 -22.48 7.90
C SER A 496 6.75 -22.93 6.49
N ILE A 497 7.96 -23.45 6.33
CA ILE A 497 8.50 -23.94 5.07
C ILE A 497 8.84 -25.43 5.13
N GLU A 498 8.94 -26.06 3.96
CA GLU A 498 9.37 -27.45 3.79
C GLU A 498 10.83 -27.68 4.20
N ASP A 499 11.27 -28.93 4.08
CA ASP A 499 12.56 -29.43 4.56
C ASP A 499 13.75 -29.08 3.63
N PHE A 500 14.05 -27.79 3.50
CA PHE A 500 15.17 -27.30 2.70
C PHE A 500 15.81 -26.04 3.30
N VAL A 501 17.02 -25.71 2.82
CA VAL A 501 17.72 -24.46 3.14
C VAL A 501 17.61 -23.52 1.94
N PRO A 502 16.87 -22.40 2.04
CA PRO A 502 16.75 -21.43 0.95
C PRO A 502 18.11 -20.81 0.55
N LEU A 503 18.55 -21.02 -0.70
CA LEU A 503 19.75 -20.36 -1.27
C LEU A 503 19.44 -19.04 -1.99
N GLY A 504 18.15 -18.77 -2.24
CA GLY A 504 17.64 -17.58 -2.90
C GLY A 504 16.28 -17.25 -2.30
N ASP A 505 15.27 -17.05 -3.14
CA ASP A 505 13.90 -16.87 -2.65
C ASP A 505 13.29 -18.16 -2.10
N VAL A 506 12.35 -18.03 -1.17
CA VAL A 506 11.40 -19.11 -0.84
C VAL A 506 10.28 -19.04 -1.87
N PHE A 507 10.09 -20.13 -2.63
CA PHE A 507 8.99 -20.26 -3.58
C PHE A 507 7.72 -20.75 -2.89
N ASN A 508 6.55 -20.39 -3.44
CA ASN A 508 5.25 -20.76 -2.88
C ASN A 508 5.08 -22.27 -2.68
N ILE A 509 5.64 -23.09 -3.57
CA ILE A 509 5.62 -24.56 -3.46
C ILE A 509 6.31 -25.09 -2.19
N GLY A 510 7.28 -24.35 -1.64
CA GLY A 510 7.99 -24.71 -0.42
C GLY A 510 7.38 -24.11 0.84
N VAL A 511 6.23 -23.43 0.75
CA VAL A 511 5.51 -22.86 1.91
C VAL A 511 4.43 -23.84 2.35
N ILE A 512 4.48 -24.26 3.60
CA ILE A 512 3.48 -25.16 4.21
C ILE A 512 2.30 -24.32 4.73
N ASP A 513 2.58 -23.27 5.50
CA ASP A 513 1.57 -22.37 6.06
C ASP A 513 2.18 -20.99 6.35
N ALA A 514 1.35 -19.96 6.45
CA ALA A 514 1.77 -18.58 6.68
C ALA A 514 0.73 -17.78 7.47
N ASP A 515 1.19 -16.85 8.32
CA ASP A 515 0.28 -15.94 9.02
C ASP A 515 -0.55 -15.10 8.02
N LYS A 516 -1.88 -15.17 8.15
CA LYS A 516 -2.86 -14.45 7.33
C LYS A 516 -2.73 -12.92 7.44
N LYS A 517 -2.03 -12.39 8.45
CA LYS A 517 -1.74 -10.96 8.61
C LYS A 517 -0.64 -10.45 7.69
N ILE A 518 0.19 -11.33 7.12
CA ILE A 518 1.28 -10.97 6.22
C ILE A 518 0.73 -10.29 4.96
N ARG A 519 1.35 -9.17 4.59
CA ARG A 519 1.13 -8.40 3.36
C ARG A 519 2.43 -8.32 2.55
N PRO A 520 2.35 -8.00 1.25
CA PRO A 520 3.56 -7.69 0.49
C PRO A 520 4.37 -6.59 1.19
N ASN A 521 5.69 -6.69 1.12
CA ASN A 521 6.67 -5.85 1.81
C ASN A 521 6.69 -5.95 3.36
N ASP A 522 5.93 -6.83 3.99
CA ASP A 522 6.20 -7.15 5.40
C ASP A 522 7.53 -7.91 5.51
N LEU A 523 8.28 -7.64 6.57
CA LEU A 523 9.38 -8.52 6.98
C LEU A 523 8.76 -9.73 7.67
N VAL A 524 9.15 -10.94 7.28
CA VAL A 524 8.61 -12.20 7.81
C VAL A 524 9.74 -13.08 8.33
N LEU A 525 9.43 -13.84 9.38
CA LEU A 525 10.32 -14.89 9.88
C LEU A 525 9.85 -16.21 9.28
N PHE A 526 10.78 -17.04 8.81
CA PHE A 526 10.45 -18.35 8.28
C PHE A 526 11.20 -19.46 9.01
N GLU A 527 10.56 -20.62 9.09
CA GLU A 527 11.08 -21.79 9.78
C GLU A 527 10.65 -23.08 9.08
N GLY A 528 11.61 -23.98 8.91
CA GLY A 528 11.44 -25.37 8.52
C GLY A 528 12.38 -26.26 9.33
N LYS A 529 12.32 -27.58 9.11
CA LYS A 529 13.13 -28.56 9.86
C LYS A 529 14.64 -28.28 9.77
N ARG A 530 15.11 -27.83 8.61
CA ARG A 530 16.52 -27.58 8.31
C ARG A 530 16.91 -26.12 8.26
N ALA A 531 15.98 -25.16 8.39
CA ALA A 531 16.30 -23.76 8.22
C ALA A 531 15.44 -22.84 9.09
N ILE A 532 16.07 -21.81 9.65
CA ILE A 532 15.39 -20.63 10.17
C ILE A 532 15.96 -19.39 9.48
N GLY A 533 15.13 -18.37 9.31
CA GLY A 533 15.59 -17.14 8.69
C GLY A 533 14.52 -16.05 8.65
N PHE A 534 14.84 -15.00 7.89
CA PHE A 534 13.89 -13.92 7.65
C PHE A 534 14.07 -13.34 6.25
N GLY A 535 13.00 -12.72 5.75
CA GLY A 535 12.98 -12.11 4.43
C GLY A 535 11.82 -11.15 4.26
N MET A 536 11.73 -10.55 3.08
CA MET A 536 10.58 -9.69 2.72
C MET A 536 9.53 -10.54 2.01
N ALA A 537 8.29 -10.50 2.49
CA ALA A 537 7.16 -11.07 1.79
C ALA A 537 6.97 -10.38 0.42
N LYS A 538 6.79 -11.17 -0.63
CA LYS A 538 6.47 -10.67 -1.98
C LYS A 538 4.96 -10.64 -2.26
N ILE A 539 4.21 -11.49 -1.57
CA ILE A 539 2.75 -11.64 -1.67
C ILE A 539 2.16 -11.78 -0.26
N SER A 540 0.83 -11.75 -0.12
CA SER A 540 0.17 -11.89 1.18
C SER A 540 0.29 -13.31 1.73
N GLY A 541 0.23 -13.50 3.04
CA GLY A 541 0.40 -14.84 3.65
C GLY A 541 -0.59 -15.89 3.15
N TRP A 542 -1.86 -15.50 2.95
CA TRP A 542 -2.87 -16.41 2.38
C TRP A 542 -2.58 -16.78 0.91
N GLU A 543 -1.87 -15.92 0.17
CA GLU A 543 -1.44 -16.18 -1.22
C GLU A 543 -0.23 -17.10 -1.26
N MET A 544 0.67 -17.01 -0.27
CA MET A 544 1.80 -17.93 -0.15
C MET A 544 1.34 -19.39 -0.08
N VAL A 545 0.28 -19.65 0.69
CA VAL A 545 -0.28 -21.00 0.87
C VAL A 545 -1.14 -21.43 -0.32
N LYS A 546 -1.91 -20.52 -0.93
CA LYS A 546 -2.85 -20.86 -2.01
C LYS A 546 -2.19 -20.92 -3.41
N SER A 547 -1.04 -20.30 -3.59
CA SER A 547 -0.35 -20.25 -4.88
C SER A 547 0.47 -21.50 -5.13
N ARG A 548 0.45 -22.03 -6.36
CA ARG A 548 1.16 -23.25 -6.76
C ARG A 548 2.58 -22.96 -7.25
N LYS A 549 2.88 -21.70 -7.57
CA LYS A 549 4.13 -21.23 -8.18
C LYS A 549 4.38 -19.77 -7.87
N GLY A 550 5.59 -19.29 -8.21
CA GLY A 550 6.03 -17.94 -7.92
C GLY A 550 6.79 -17.87 -6.60
N SER A 551 7.36 -16.70 -6.34
CA SER A 551 8.22 -16.44 -5.19
C SER A 551 7.42 -15.82 -4.04
N ALA A 552 7.47 -16.46 -2.87
CA ALA A 552 6.76 -16.05 -1.65
C ALA A 552 7.55 -15.02 -0.85
N ILE A 553 8.84 -15.30 -0.62
CA ILE A 553 9.70 -14.53 0.28
C ILE A 553 11.03 -14.27 -0.43
N LYS A 554 11.42 -13.00 -0.49
CA LYS A 554 12.79 -12.60 -0.81
C LYS A 554 13.66 -12.75 0.44
N VAL A 555 14.43 -13.83 0.52
CA VAL A 555 15.26 -14.13 1.69
C VAL A 555 16.33 -13.06 1.89
N LYS A 556 16.50 -12.60 3.13
CA LYS A 556 17.59 -11.68 3.52
C LYS A 556 18.71 -12.41 4.24
N SER A 557 18.37 -13.37 5.09
CA SER A 557 19.34 -14.20 5.80
C SER A 557 18.68 -15.51 6.21
N VAL A 558 19.48 -16.57 6.24
CA VAL A 558 19.08 -17.92 6.62
C VAL A 558 20.21 -18.56 7.41
N LYS A 559 19.85 -19.45 8.34
CA LYS A 559 20.75 -20.34 9.06
C LYS A 559 20.23 -21.76 8.93
N GLU A 560 21.12 -22.67 8.54
CA GLU A 560 20.85 -24.10 8.57
C GLU A 560 20.78 -24.58 10.02
N VAL A 561 19.78 -25.41 10.31
CA VAL A 561 19.53 -26.03 11.61
C VAL A 561 19.71 -27.53 11.43
N ASN A 562 20.51 -28.14 12.31
CA ASN A 562 20.81 -29.57 12.28
C ASN A 562 19.80 -30.39 13.07
#